data_AF-A0A8B7AKD3-F1
#
_entry.id   AF-A0A8B7AKD3-F1
#
_cell.length_a   1.000
_cell.length_b   1.000
_cell.length_c   1.000
_cell.angle_alpha   90.00
_cell.angle_beta   90.00
_cell.angle_gamma   90.00
#
_symmetry.space_group_name_H-M   'P 1'
#
loop_
_entity.id
_entity.type
_entity.pdbx_description
1 polymer ?
#
loop_
_entity_poly.entity_id
_entity_poly.type
_entity_poly.pdbx_seq_one_letter_code
_entity_poly.pdbx_strand_id
1 'polypeptide(L)'
;MQKYEKLEKIGEGTYGTVFKAKNRETHEIVALKRVRLDDDDEGVPSSALREICLLKELKHKNIVRLHDVLHSDKKLTLVFEFCDQDLKKYFDSCNGDLDPEIVKNGELKLADFGLARAFGIPVRCYSAEVVTLWYRPPDVLFGAKLYSTSIDMWSAGCIFAELANAGRPLFPGNDVDDQLKRIFRLLGTPTEEQWPTMTKLPDYKPYPMYPATTSLVNVVPKLNTTGRDLLQNLLKCNPVQRISAEEALQHPYFSDFCPP
;
A
#
# COMPACT_ATOMS: atom_id res chain seq x y z
N MET A 1 8.31 0.12 -31.39
CA MET A 1 9.09 0.97 -30.45
C MET A 1 9.35 2.39 -30.98
N GLN A 2 8.73 2.84 -32.08
CA GLN A 2 8.94 4.20 -32.60
C GLN A 2 8.14 5.27 -31.83
N LYS A 3 6.99 4.95 -31.22
CA LYS A 3 6.09 5.92 -30.56
C LYS A 3 6.65 6.61 -29.31
N TYR A 4 7.52 5.95 -28.55
CA TYR A 4 8.05 6.49 -27.28
C TYR A 4 9.57 6.61 -27.33
N GLU A 5 10.07 7.79 -27.00
CA GLU A 5 11.49 8.07 -26.80
C GLU A 5 11.87 7.84 -25.33
N LYS A 6 12.77 6.90 -25.05
CA LYS A 6 13.26 6.66 -23.69
C LYS A 6 14.20 7.79 -23.29
N LEU A 7 14.00 8.34 -22.10
CA LEU A 7 14.81 9.41 -21.54
C LEU A 7 15.79 8.85 -20.50
N GLU A 8 15.27 8.26 -19.42
CA GLU A 8 16.08 7.76 -18.30
C GLU A 8 15.45 6.53 -17.65
N LYS A 9 16.27 5.72 -16.96
CA LYS A 9 15.81 4.62 -16.12
C LYS A 9 15.49 5.16 -14.73
N ILE A 10 14.23 5.01 -14.29
CA ILE A 10 13.76 5.57 -13.00
C ILE A 10 13.60 4.51 -11.91
N GLY A 11 13.59 3.22 -12.27
CA GLY A 11 13.50 2.14 -11.29
C GLY A 11 13.69 0.75 -11.88
N GLU A 12 13.94 -0.20 -11.00
CA GLU A 12 13.97 -1.63 -11.29
C GLU A 12 13.35 -2.36 -10.10
N GLY A 13 12.36 -3.21 -10.37
CA GLY A 13 11.66 -3.99 -9.36
C GLY A 13 11.58 -5.46 -9.77
N THR A 14 10.91 -6.25 -8.93
CA THR A 14 10.78 -7.71 -9.07
C THR A 14 10.25 -8.13 -10.44
N TYR A 15 9.34 -7.34 -11.02
CA TYR A 15 8.64 -7.69 -12.26
C TYR A 15 9.19 -6.99 -13.52
N GLY A 16 10.22 -6.15 -13.39
CA GLY A 16 10.74 -5.44 -14.54
C GLY A 16 11.45 -4.12 -14.28
N THR A 17 11.76 -3.43 -15.37
CA THR A 17 12.48 -2.15 -15.35
C THR A 17 11.54 -1.02 -15.77
N VAL A 18 11.59 0.11 -15.05
CA VAL A 18 10.77 1.29 -15.32
C VAL A 18 11.63 2.41 -15.92
N PHE A 19 11.17 2.98 -17.03
CA PHE A 19 11.82 4.10 -17.71
C PHE A 19 10.90 5.30 -17.79
N LYS A 20 11.43 6.50 -17.62
CA LYS A 20 10.77 7.73 -18.08
C LYS A 20 10.94 7.84 -19.58
N ALA A 21 9.87 8.19 -20.29
CA ALA A 21 9.86 8.33 -21.72
C ALA A 21 8.98 9.50 -22.15
N LYS A 22 9.17 9.94 -23.40
CA LYS A 22 8.35 10.97 -24.05
C LYS A 22 7.58 10.34 -25.21
N ASN A 23 6.26 10.55 -25.26
CA ASN A 23 5.49 10.23 -26.44
C ASN A 23 5.92 11.17 -27.58
N ARG A 24 6.32 10.62 -28.73
CA ARG A 24 6.82 11.42 -29.85
C ARG A 24 5.75 12.28 -30.52
N GLU A 25 4.49 11.85 -30.45
CA GLU A 25 3.35 12.51 -31.09
C GLU A 25 2.75 13.59 -30.19
N THR A 26 2.46 13.25 -28.93
CA THR A 26 1.79 14.18 -27.99
C THR A 26 2.77 15.01 -27.17
N HIS A 27 4.06 14.68 -27.21
CA HIS A 27 5.11 15.23 -26.35
C HIS A 27 4.90 15.02 -24.84
N GLU A 28 3.92 14.20 -24.46
CA GLU A 28 3.61 13.85 -23.08
C GLU A 28 4.70 12.98 -22.46
N ILE A 29 4.98 13.20 -21.17
CA ILE A 29 5.92 12.40 -20.40
C ILE A 29 5.17 11.23 -19.77
N VAL A 30 5.72 10.02 -19.95
CA VAL A 30 5.10 8.76 -19.50
C VAL A 30 6.11 7.86 -18.80
N ALA A 31 5.62 6.90 -18.02
CA ALA A 31 6.42 5.83 -17.43
C ALA A 31 6.23 4.51 -18.19
N LEU A 32 7.33 3.89 -18.61
CA LEU A 32 7.33 2.60 -19.32
C LEU A 32 7.80 1.48 -18.38
N LYS A 33 6.87 0.65 -17.89
CA LYS A 33 7.18 -0.56 -17.11
C LYS A 33 7.36 -1.73 -18.06
N ARG A 34 8.61 -2.16 -18.25
CA ARG A 34 8.96 -3.28 -19.12
C ARG A 34 8.96 -4.58 -18.31
N VAL A 35 8.02 -5.45 -18.61
CA VAL A 35 7.92 -6.79 -18.03
C VAL A 35 8.89 -7.72 -18.76
N ARG A 36 9.68 -8.48 -18.00
CA ARG A 36 10.52 -9.54 -18.54
C ARG A 36 9.61 -10.71 -18.91
N LEU A 37 9.69 -11.16 -20.15
CA LEU A 37 9.08 -12.42 -20.58
C LEU A 37 10.23 -13.42 -20.58
N ASP A 38 10.09 -14.50 -19.81
CA ASP A 38 11.10 -15.55 -19.78
C ASP A 38 11.07 -16.31 -21.11
N ASP A 39 12.23 -16.77 -21.58
CA ASP A 39 12.37 -17.51 -22.85
C ASP A 39 11.81 -18.95 -22.74
N ASP A 40 11.42 -19.39 -21.54
CA ASP A 40 11.02 -20.76 -21.20
C ASP A 40 9.49 -20.95 -21.23
N ASP A 41 8.85 -20.84 -22.41
CA ASP A 41 7.46 -21.26 -22.74
C ASP A 41 6.28 -20.78 -21.85
N GLU A 42 6.49 -20.09 -20.73
CA GLU A 42 5.43 -19.68 -19.78
C GLU A 42 4.67 -18.40 -20.20
N GLY A 43 5.12 -17.72 -21.26
CA GLY A 43 4.44 -16.58 -21.85
C GLY A 43 4.40 -15.34 -20.95
N VAL A 44 3.27 -14.62 -20.94
CA VAL A 44 3.13 -13.38 -20.15
C VAL A 44 2.84 -13.71 -18.68
N PRO A 45 3.60 -13.14 -17.71
CA PRO A 45 3.35 -13.37 -16.29
C PRO A 45 1.91 -13.05 -15.89
N SER A 46 1.29 -13.95 -15.12
CA SER A 46 -0.10 -13.78 -14.67
C SER A 46 -0.33 -12.52 -13.82
N SER A 47 0.69 -12.05 -13.10
CA SER A 47 0.69 -10.78 -12.37
C SER A 47 0.55 -9.58 -13.31
N ALA A 48 1.25 -9.58 -14.44
CA ALA A 48 1.20 -8.50 -15.43
C ALA A 48 -0.18 -8.44 -16.12
N LEU A 49 -0.75 -9.58 -16.50
CA LEU A 49 -2.10 -9.63 -17.06
C LEU A 49 -3.14 -9.13 -16.06
N ARG A 50 -3.01 -9.52 -14.79
CA ARG A 50 -3.92 -9.06 -13.74
C ARG A 50 -3.82 -7.56 -13.52
N GLU A 51 -2.60 -7.02 -13.45
CA GLU A 51 -2.34 -5.58 -13.34
C GLU A 51 -3.01 -4.83 -14.52
N ILE A 52 -2.84 -5.30 -15.75
CA ILE A 52 -3.50 -4.73 -16.94
C ILE A 52 -5.03 -4.75 -16.81
N CYS A 53 -5.62 -5.90 -16.46
CA CYS A 53 -7.07 -6.06 -16.37
C CYS A 53 -7.67 -5.15 -15.29
N LEU A 54 -7.04 -5.05 -14.12
CA LEU A 54 -7.53 -4.18 -13.04
C LEU A 54 -7.42 -2.70 -13.44
N LEU A 55 -6.28 -2.26 -13.97
CA LEU A 55 -6.05 -0.85 -14.29
C LEU A 55 -6.82 -0.35 -15.52
N LYS A 56 -7.29 -1.25 -16.39
CA LYS A 56 -8.23 -0.89 -17.46
C LYS A 56 -9.58 -0.43 -16.92
N GLU A 57 -10.02 -1.00 -15.81
CA GLU A 57 -11.30 -0.70 -15.16
C GLU A 57 -11.18 0.39 -14.07
N LEU A 58 -10.04 0.45 -13.38
CA LEU A 58 -9.81 1.42 -12.31
C LEU A 58 -9.44 2.80 -12.86
N LYS A 59 -10.44 3.65 -13.04
CA LYS A 59 -10.30 5.02 -13.57
C LYS A 59 -10.60 6.05 -12.48
N HIS A 60 -9.57 6.52 -11.78
CA HIS A 60 -9.72 7.51 -10.70
C HIS A 60 -8.52 8.45 -10.63
N LYS A 61 -8.72 9.70 -10.18
CA LYS A 61 -7.63 10.70 -10.10
C LYS A 61 -6.49 10.27 -9.18
N ASN A 62 -6.79 9.51 -8.12
CA ASN A 62 -5.83 8.99 -7.14
C ASN A 62 -5.38 7.54 -7.43
N ILE A 63 -5.55 7.03 -8.65
CA ILE A 63 -5.01 5.74 -9.09
C ILE A 63 -4.19 5.98 -10.36
N VAL A 64 -2.97 5.42 -10.41
CA VAL A 64 -2.08 5.58 -11.56
C VAL A 64 -2.77 5.10 -12.84
N ARG A 65 -2.75 5.94 -13.86
CA ARG A 65 -3.39 5.66 -15.14
C ARG A 65 -2.53 4.77 -16.01
N LEU A 66 -3.09 3.65 -16.46
CA LEU A 66 -2.56 2.87 -17.58
C LEU A 66 -3.08 3.48 -18.89
N HIS A 67 -2.19 4.06 -19.70
CA HIS A 67 -2.53 4.65 -21.00
C HIS A 67 -2.57 3.59 -22.11
N ASP A 68 -1.59 2.70 -22.14
CA ASP A 68 -1.37 1.80 -23.28
C ASP A 68 -0.62 0.52 -22.86
N VAL A 69 -0.76 -0.53 -23.67
CA VAL A 69 -0.06 -1.81 -23.49
C VAL A 69 0.57 -2.20 -24.81
N LEU A 70 1.91 -2.17 -24.85
CA LEU A 70 2.67 -2.52 -26.04
C LEU A 70 3.20 -3.94 -25.91
N HIS A 71 2.87 -4.77 -26.89
CA HIS A 71 3.36 -6.13 -26.99
C HIS A 71 4.27 -6.30 -28.21
N SER A 72 5.36 -7.04 -28.03
CA SER A 72 6.28 -7.51 -29.06
C SER A 72 6.79 -8.88 -28.64
N ASP A 73 7.35 -9.63 -29.59
CA ASP A 73 7.63 -11.07 -29.47
C ASP A 73 8.29 -11.52 -28.15
N LYS A 74 9.17 -10.69 -27.55
CA LYS A 74 9.84 -10.99 -26.27
C LYS A 74 9.67 -9.93 -25.18
N LYS A 75 8.80 -8.94 -25.38
CA LYS A 75 8.69 -7.79 -24.46
C LYS A 75 7.26 -7.29 -24.37
N LEU A 76 6.73 -7.29 -23.14
CA LEU A 76 5.52 -6.56 -22.77
C LEU A 76 5.92 -5.24 -22.09
N THR A 77 5.38 -4.13 -22.55
CA THR A 77 5.63 -2.80 -21.98
C THR A 77 4.31 -2.13 -21.64
N LEU A 78 4.12 -1.81 -20.37
CA LEU A 78 2.97 -1.05 -19.88
C LEU A 78 3.34 0.44 -19.88
N VAL A 79 2.46 1.27 -20.45
CA VAL A 79 2.63 2.73 -20.52
C VAL A 79 1.71 3.38 -19.51
N PHE A 80 2.30 4.02 -18.51
CA PHE A 80 1.62 4.68 -17.40
C PHE A 80 1.78 6.19 -17.46
N GLU A 81 0.88 6.91 -16.78
CA GLU A 81 1.14 8.31 -16.45
C GLU A 81 2.46 8.41 -15.65
N PHE A 82 3.21 9.49 -15.87
CA PHE A 82 4.43 9.73 -15.13
C PHE A 82 4.13 10.46 -13.82
N CYS A 83 4.66 9.95 -12.70
CA CYS A 83 4.67 10.63 -11.41
C CYS A 83 6.12 11.00 -11.06
N ASP A 84 6.35 12.21 -10.56
CA ASP A 84 7.70 12.74 -10.36
C ASP A 84 8.53 11.96 -9.35
N GLN A 85 7.90 11.52 -8.25
CA GLN A 85 8.56 10.79 -7.18
C GLN A 85 7.59 9.88 -6.43
N ASP A 86 8.11 8.85 -5.79
CA ASP A 86 7.37 8.05 -4.81
C ASP A 86 7.43 8.68 -3.41
N LEU A 87 6.48 8.31 -2.55
CA LEU A 87 6.35 8.89 -1.21
C LEU A 87 7.60 8.67 -0.36
N LYS A 88 8.31 7.54 -0.55
CA LYS A 88 9.51 7.22 0.23
C LYS A 88 10.66 8.15 -0.12
N LYS A 89 10.91 8.37 -1.42
CA LYS A 89 11.90 9.35 -1.90
C LYS A 89 11.57 10.77 -1.43
N TYR A 90 10.29 11.14 -1.39
CA TYR A 90 9.88 12.45 -0.91
C TYR A 90 10.17 12.61 0.60
N PHE A 91 9.89 11.60 1.42
CA PHE A 91 10.29 11.64 2.83
C PHE A 91 11.80 11.76 3.03
N ASP A 92 12.58 10.98 2.28
CA ASP A 92 14.02 10.96 2.41
C ASP A 92 14.65 12.30 1.98
N SER A 93 14.09 12.98 0.97
CA SER A 93 14.56 14.31 0.53
C SER A 93 14.19 15.44 1.50
N CYS A 94 13.08 15.29 2.22
CA CYS A 94 12.60 16.24 3.22
C CYS A 94 13.07 15.92 4.65
N ASN A 95 13.86 14.85 4.86
CA ASN A 95 14.23 14.33 6.18
C ASN A 95 13.01 14.15 7.12
N GLY A 96 11.87 13.75 6.55
CA GLY A 96 10.60 13.56 7.27
C GLY A 96 9.75 14.82 7.48
N ASP A 97 10.21 16.01 7.08
CA ASP A 97 9.46 17.26 7.26
C ASP A 97 8.87 17.76 5.94
N LEU A 98 7.64 17.32 5.67
CA LEU A 98 6.93 17.61 4.43
C LEU A 98 6.56 19.08 4.36
N ASP A 99 6.90 19.73 3.24
CA ASP A 99 6.46 21.10 2.96
C ASP A 99 4.93 21.13 2.78
N PRO A 100 4.19 21.87 3.64
CA PRO A 100 2.73 21.94 3.55
C PRO A 100 2.22 22.48 2.21
N GLU A 101 2.96 23.37 1.56
CA GLU A 101 2.55 23.99 0.29
C GLU A 101 2.69 23.00 -0.87
N ILE A 102 3.76 22.20 -0.87
CA ILE A 102 3.94 21.11 -1.84
C ILE A 102 2.87 20.04 -1.63
N VAL A 103 2.59 19.67 -0.38
CA VAL A 103 1.56 18.66 -0.07
C VAL A 103 0.17 19.14 -0.48
N LYS A 104 -0.17 20.40 -0.23
CA LYS A 104 -1.49 20.97 -0.55
C LYS A 104 -1.76 21.02 -2.05
N ASN A 105 -0.73 21.31 -2.85
CA ASN A 105 -0.82 21.40 -4.31
C ASN A 105 -0.46 20.09 -5.02
N GLY A 106 -0.04 19.07 -4.27
CA GLY A 106 0.40 17.79 -4.81
C GLY A 106 -0.75 16.81 -5.04
N GLU A 107 -0.58 15.93 -6.02
CA GLU A 107 -1.48 14.80 -6.25
C GLU A 107 -0.85 13.50 -5.73
N LEU A 108 -1.60 12.74 -4.94
CA LEU A 108 -1.21 11.41 -4.50
C LEU A 108 -1.97 10.34 -5.28
N LYS A 109 -1.24 9.34 -5.81
CA LYS A 109 -1.80 8.25 -6.62
C LYS A 109 -1.33 6.89 -6.11
N LEU A 110 -2.26 5.94 -6.01
CA LEU A 110 -1.96 4.54 -5.76
C LEU A 110 -1.36 3.91 -7.02
N ALA A 111 -0.31 3.11 -6.85
CA ALA A 111 0.41 2.46 -7.94
C ALA A 111 0.79 1.01 -7.59
N ASP A 112 1.33 0.30 -8.59
CA ASP A 112 1.81 -1.08 -8.50
C ASP A 112 0.74 -2.13 -8.10
N PHE A 113 -0.17 -2.40 -9.03
CA PHE A 113 -1.28 -3.34 -8.83
C PHE A 113 -0.89 -4.79 -9.14
N GLY A 114 0.41 -5.11 -9.25
CA GLY A 114 0.92 -6.44 -9.58
C GLY A 114 0.51 -7.55 -8.60
N LEU A 115 0.25 -7.18 -7.34
CA LEU A 115 -0.24 -8.09 -6.31
C LEU A 115 -1.75 -7.96 -6.02
N ALA A 116 -2.41 -6.93 -6.56
CA ALA A 116 -3.83 -6.69 -6.34
C ALA A 116 -4.68 -7.84 -6.91
N ARG A 117 -5.89 -8.05 -6.38
CA ARG A 117 -6.82 -9.10 -6.83
C ARG A 117 -8.25 -8.57 -6.84
N ALA A 118 -9.05 -9.03 -7.82
CA ALA A 118 -10.48 -8.77 -7.82
C ALA A 118 -11.15 -9.57 -6.68
N PHE A 119 -12.01 -8.90 -5.90
CA PHE A 119 -12.83 -9.51 -4.87
C PHE A 119 -14.15 -10.01 -5.46
N GLY A 120 -14.71 -11.11 -4.93
CA GLY A 120 -16.05 -11.60 -5.31
C GLY A 120 -16.10 -12.87 -6.18
N ILE A 121 -14.97 -13.34 -6.71
CA ILE A 121 -14.87 -14.71 -7.24
C ILE A 121 -14.56 -15.64 -6.06
N PRO A 122 -15.22 -16.80 -5.89
CA PRO A 122 -14.91 -17.73 -4.79
C PRO A 122 -13.46 -18.25 -4.91
N VAL A 123 -12.53 -17.56 -4.26
CA VAL A 123 -11.14 -18.02 -4.14
C VAL A 123 -11.05 -18.88 -2.89
N ARG A 124 -10.63 -20.14 -3.04
CA ARG A 124 -10.56 -21.08 -1.90
C ARG A 124 -9.58 -20.62 -0.81
N CYS A 125 -8.49 -19.93 -1.16
CA CYS A 125 -7.47 -19.40 -0.25
C CYS A 125 -6.71 -18.24 -0.93
N TYR A 126 -6.41 -17.16 -0.20
CA TYR A 126 -5.42 -16.17 -0.63
C TYR A 126 -4.02 -16.45 -0.04
N SER A 127 -2.96 -15.94 -0.67
CA SER A 127 -1.56 -16.15 -0.22
C SER A 127 -1.24 -15.25 0.98
N ALA A 128 -0.62 -15.80 2.04
CA ALA A 128 -0.24 -15.04 3.23
C ALA A 128 0.98 -14.11 3.01
N GLU A 129 1.80 -14.37 1.98
CA GLU A 129 2.92 -13.51 1.58
C GLU A 129 2.47 -12.32 0.71
N VAL A 130 1.55 -11.52 1.25
CA VAL A 130 1.11 -10.26 0.63
C VAL A 130 1.50 -9.10 1.54
N VAL A 131 1.76 -7.94 0.93
CA VAL A 131 2.20 -6.70 1.61
C VAL A 131 3.62 -6.83 2.21
N THR A 132 4.41 -5.76 2.12
CA THR A 132 5.72 -5.69 2.80
C THR A 132 5.53 -5.85 4.31
N LEU A 133 6.39 -6.63 4.97
CA LEU A 133 6.23 -7.07 6.37
C LEU A 133 5.79 -5.95 7.34
N TRP A 134 6.38 -4.75 7.22
CA TRP A 134 6.12 -3.62 8.11
C TRP A 134 4.70 -3.06 8.06
N TYR A 135 3.99 -3.29 6.95
CA TYR A 135 2.62 -2.81 6.72
C TYR A 135 1.61 -3.96 6.75
N ARG A 136 2.03 -5.18 7.10
CA ARG A 136 1.15 -6.35 7.13
C ARG A 136 0.32 -6.37 8.43
N PRO A 137 -1.00 -6.61 8.37
CA PRO A 137 -1.84 -6.62 9.56
C PRO A 137 -1.69 -7.92 10.38
N PRO A 138 -2.11 -7.90 11.67
CA PRO A 138 -1.99 -9.06 12.57
C PRO A 138 -2.66 -10.34 12.07
N ASP A 139 -3.83 -10.24 11.44
CA ASP A 139 -4.57 -11.41 10.96
C ASP A 139 -3.81 -12.14 9.84
N VAL A 140 -3.21 -11.39 8.91
CA VAL A 140 -2.38 -11.96 7.85
C VAL A 140 -1.05 -12.47 8.41
N LEU A 141 -0.45 -11.79 9.40
CA LEU A 141 0.74 -12.29 10.11
C LEU A 141 0.48 -13.61 10.85
N PHE A 142 -0.77 -13.86 11.26
CA PHE A 142 -1.23 -15.13 11.82
C PHE A 142 -1.76 -16.13 10.76
N GLY A 143 -1.53 -15.86 9.48
CA GLY A 143 -1.85 -16.81 8.40
C GLY A 143 -3.31 -16.81 7.96
N ALA A 144 -4.09 -15.75 8.25
CA ALA A 144 -5.45 -15.64 7.74
C ALA A 144 -5.50 -15.81 6.22
N LYS A 145 -6.27 -16.79 5.75
CA LYS A 145 -6.41 -17.11 4.31
C LYS A 145 -7.58 -16.38 3.63
N LEU A 146 -8.48 -15.82 4.45
CA LEU A 146 -9.63 -15.04 4.03
C LEU A 146 -9.47 -13.65 4.62
N TYR A 147 -9.14 -12.69 3.76
CA TYR A 147 -9.02 -11.29 4.12
C TYR A 147 -9.82 -10.44 3.13
N SER A 148 -10.18 -9.24 3.58
CA SER A 148 -11.01 -8.26 2.86
C SER A 148 -10.23 -6.98 2.60
N THR A 149 -10.91 -5.90 2.23
CA THR A 149 -10.37 -4.53 2.14
C THR A 149 -9.69 -4.06 3.43
N SER A 150 -9.97 -4.69 4.58
CA SER A 150 -9.36 -4.41 5.88
C SER A 150 -7.83 -4.57 5.92
N ILE A 151 -7.22 -5.30 4.98
CA ILE A 151 -5.75 -5.39 4.83
C ILE A 151 -5.14 -4.05 4.40
N ASP A 152 -5.81 -3.38 3.46
CA ASP A 152 -5.35 -2.10 2.92
C ASP A 152 -5.57 -0.98 3.95
N MET A 153 -6.65 -1.06 4.74
CA MET A 153 -6.94 -0.10 5.81
C MET A 153 -5.86 -0.11 6.90
N TRP A 154 -5.34 -1.28 7.26
CA TRP A 154 -4.21 -1.38 8.19
C TRP A 154 -2.95 -0.73 7.61
N SER A 155 -2.64 -1.06 6.35
CA SER A 155 -1.48 -0.50 5.64
C SER A 155 -1.56 1.03 5.56
N ALA A 156 -2.75 1.57 5.28
CA ALA A 156 -3.03 3.01 5.30
C ALA A 156 -2.82 3.62 6.69
N GLY A 157 -3.24 2.93 7.77
CA GLY A 157 -2.95 3.34 9.14
C GLY A 157 -1.46 3.41 9.46
N CYS A 158 -0.68 2.42 9.00
CA CYS A 158 0.78 2.45 9.13
C CYS A 158 1.38 3.65 8.41
N ILE A 159 1.03 3.88 7.13
CA ILE A 159 1.50 5.03 6.35
C ILE A 159 1.08 6.36 7.00
N PHE A 160 -0.15 6.44 7.53
CA PHE A 160 -0.64 7.63 8.21
C PHE A 160 0.19 7.97 9.46
N ALA A 161 0.62 6.95 10.21
CA ALA A 161 1.54 7.15 11.31
C ALA A 161 2.94 7.59 10.85
N GLU A 162 3.45 7.07 9.72
CA GLU A 162 4.72 7.53 9.15
C GLU A 162 4.67 9.01 8.74
N LEU A 163 3.59 9.42 8.08
CA LEU A 163 3.31 10.82 7.73
C LEU A 163 3.31 11.71 8.99
N ALA A 164 2.73 11.21 10.08
CA ALA A 164 2.66 11.93 11.35
C ALA A 164 3.94 11.87 12.21
N ASN A 165 4.93 11.05 11.82
CA ASN A 165 6.14 10.76 12.61
C ASN A 165 7.42 10.75 11.76
N ALA A 166 7.58 11.78 10.93
CA ALA A 166 8.80 12.04 10.18
C ALA A 166 9.25 10.91 9.23
N GLY A 167 8.30 10.20 8.61
CA GLY A 167 8.57 9.19 7.59
C GLY A 167 9.24 7.91 8.12
N ARG A 168 9.17 7.68 9.44
CA ARG A 168 9.71 6.48 10.08
C ARG A 168 8.65 5.38 10.18
N PRO A 169 8.94 4.15 9.72
CA PRO A 169 7.99 3.04 9.84
C PRO A 169 7.52 2.81 11.27
N LEU A 170 6.21 2.67 11.43
CA LEU A 170 5.60 2.46 12.75
C LEU A 170 6.00 1.11 13.35
N PHE A 171 6.07 0.08 12.50
CA PHE A 171 6.38 -1.29 12.91
C PHE A 171 7.49 -1.90 12.04
N PRO A 172 8.77 -1.56 12.30
CA PRO A 172 9.89 -2.09 11.53
C PRO A 172 10.36 -3.44 12.11
N GLY A 173 9.56 -4.49 11.93
CA GLY A 173 9.89 -5.86 12.35
C GLY A 173 10.91 -6.52 11.42
N ASN A 174 11.80 -7.35 11.99
CA ASN A 174 12.77 -8.13 11.22
C ASN A 174 12.20 -9.44 10.67
N ASP A 175 11.20 -9.99 11.36
CA ASP A 175 10.47 -11.20 10.98
C ASP A 175 9.02 -11.10 11.49
N VAL A 176 8.20 -12.12 11.21
CA VAL A 176 6.78 -12.16 11.59
C VAL A 176 6.56 -12.07 13.11
N ASP A 177 7.45 -12.68 13.91
CA ASP A 177 7.34 -12.69 15.36
C ASP A 177 7.69 -11.32 15.98
N ASP A 178 8.78 -10.71 15.51
CA ASP A 178 9.16 -9.36 15.90
C ASP A 178 8.11 -8.33 15.47
N GLN A 179 7.55 -8.48 14.26
CA GLN A 179 6.47 -7.64 13.75
C GLN A 179 5.24 -7.65 14.68
N LEU A 180 4.74 -8.85 15.03
CA LEU A 180 3.61 -9.00 15.96
C LEU A 180 3.93 -8.45 17.35
N LYS A 181 5.13 -8.69 17.88
CA LYS A 181 5.57 -8.12 19.18
C LYS A 181 5.55 -6.60 19.17
N ARG A 182 6.01 -5.95 18.09
CA ARG A 182 6.00 -4.48 17.96
C ARG A 182 4.58 -3.94 17.93
N ILE A 183 3.69 -4.58 17.17
CA ILE A 183 2.29 -4.21 17.09
C ILE A 183 1.65 -4.26 18.49
N PHE A 184 1.77 -5.39 19.19
CA PHE A 184 1.12 -5.56 20.48
C PHE A 184 1.74 -4.71 21.61
N ARG A 185 3.06 -4.46 21.57
CA ARG A 185 3.67 -3.50 22.52
C ARG A 185 3.09 -2.10 22.41
N LEU A 186 2.75 -1.67 21.19
CA LEU A 186 2.18 -0.35 20.97
C LEU A 186 0.67 -0.32 21.20
N LEU A 187 -0.08 -1.26 20.64
CA LEU A 187 -1.54 -1.22 20.59
C LEU A 187 -2.22 -2.01 21.73
N GLY A 188 -1.43 -2.78 22.48
CA GLY A 188 -1.92 -3.79 23.41
C GLY A 188 -2.16 -5.14 22.73
N THR A 189 -2.10 -6.21 23.52
CA THR A 189 -2.43 -7.56 23.04
C THR A 189 -3.95 -7.74 23.06
N PRO A 190 -4.60 -8.08 21.92
CA PRO A 190 -6.05 -8.26 21.87
C PRO A 190 -6.51 -9.36 22.83
N THR A 191 -7.59 -9.08 23.58
CA THR A 191 -8.26 -10.10 24.40
C THR A 191 -9.17 -10.98 23.53
N GLU A 192 -9.60 -12.12 24.07
CA GLU A 192 -10.57 -12.99 23.41
C GLU A 192 -11.92 -12.29 23.16
N GLU A 193 -12.31 -11.34 24.02
CA GLU A 193 -13.50 -10.51 23.82
C GLU A 193 -13.33 -9.56 22.61
N GLN A 194 -12.16 -8.95 22.47
CA GLN A 194 -11.86 -8.01 21.38
C GLN A 194 -11.66 -8.72 20.04
N TRP A 195 -11.09 -9.93 20.06
CA TRP A 195 -10.84 -10.73 18.85
C TRP A 195 -11.05 -12.24 19.09
N PRO A 196 -12.33 -12.70 19.09
CA PRO A 196 -12.67 -14.09 19.43
C PRO A 196 -12.10 -15.16 18.49
N THR A 197 -11.75 -14.78 17.26
CA THR A 197 -11.26 -15.70 16.23
C THR A 197 -9.73 -15.76 16.15
N MET A 198 -9.00 -14.93 16.91
CA MET A 198 -7.54 -14.82 16.84
C MET A 198 -6.86 -16.17 17.11
N THR A 199 -7.28 -16.88 18.16
CA THR A 199 -6.71 -18.16 18.58
C THR A 199 -6.95 -19.31 17.60
N LYS A 200 -7.84 -19.11 16.62
CA LYS A 200 -8.22 -20.09 15.60
C LYS A 200 -7.48 -19.88 14.29
N LEU A 201 -6.63 -18.86 14.19
CA LEU A 201 -5.87 -18.56 12.98
C LEU A 201 -4.74 -19.59 12.77
N PRO A 202 -4.39 -19.93 11.51
CA PRO A 202 -3.51 -21.05 11.20
C PRO A 202 -2.15 -21.01 11.90
N ASP A 203 -1.54 -19.84 11.98
CA ASP A 203 -0.20 -19.65 12.53
C ASP A 203 -0.23 -18.97 13.90
N TYR A 204 -1.38 -19.04 14.60
CA TYR A 204 -1.51 -18.47 15.94
C TYR A 204 -0.54 -19.13 16.93
N LYS A 205 0.08 -18.28 17.74
CA LYS A 205 0.83 -18.67 18.93
C LYS A 205 0.58 -17.65 20.05
N PRO A 206 0.67 -18.04 21.33
CA PRO A 206 0.52 -17.10 22.43
C PRO A 206 1.57 -16.00 22.41
N TYR A 207 1.16 -14.76 22.67
CA TYR A 207 2.04 -13.60 22.86
C TYR A 207 1.90 -13.05 24.29
N PRO A 208 2.91 -12.32 24.82
CA PRO A 208 2.78 -11.63 26.09
C PRO A 208 1.59 -10.66 26.09
N MET A 209 0.92 -10.50 27.23
CA MET A 209 -0.13 -9.50 27.38
C MET A 209 0.48 -8.13 27.62
N TYR A 210 0.49 -7.30 26.58
CA TYR A 210 0.88 -5.90 26.68
C TYR A 210 -0.35 -5.03 26.95
N PRO A 211 -0.27 -4.03 27.85
CA PRO A 211 -1.40 -3.18 28.17
C PRO A 211 -1.71 -2.21 27.02
N ALA A 212 -3.00 -1.99 26.74
CA ALA A 212 -3.46 -1.00 25.75
C ALA A 212 -3.41 0.46 26.29
N THR A 213 -2.39 0.79 27.08
CA THR A 213 -2.25 2.10 27.76
C THR A 213 -1.21 2.99 27.12
N THR A 214 -0.47 2.47 26.13
CA THR A 214 0.55 3.25 25.42
C THR A 214 -0.10 4.41 24.68
N SER A 215 0.24 5.63 25.09
CA SER A 215 -0.26 6.84 24.46
C SER A 215 0.36 7.05 23.09
N LEU A 216 -0.48 7.19 22.05
CA LEU A 216 -0.03 7.53 20.71
C LEU A 216 0.49 8.97 20.57
N VAL A 217 0.35 9.82 21.61
CA VAL A 217 0.76 11.23 21.58
C VAL A 217 2.24 11.39 21.19
N ASN A 218 3.12 10.57 21.75
CA ASN A 218 4.56 10.64 21.46
C ASN A 218 4.95 9.87 20.18
N VAL A 219 4.05 9.01 19.68
CA VAL A 219 4.30 8.17 18.51
C VAL A 219 3.93 8.91 17.23
N VAL A 220 2.89 9.74 17.28
CA VAL A 220 2.39 10.54 16.14
C VAL A 220 2.18 11.99 16.59
N PRO A 221 3.28 12.72 16.87
CA PRO A 221 3.21 14.05 17.48
C PRO A 221 2.54 15.10 16.58
N LYS A 222 2.51 14.89 15.26
CA LYS A 222 1.85 15.80 14.31
C LYS A 222 0.31 15.65 14.28
N LEU A 223 -0.26 14.61 14.90
CA LEU A 223 -1.72 14.42 14.95
C LEU A 223 -2.35 15.12 16.14
N ASN A 224 -3.54 15.69 15.94
CA ASN A 224 -4.42 16.12 17.02
C ASN A 224 -5.19 14.91 17.61
N THR A 225 -6.11 15.16 18.55
CA THR A 225 -6.94 14.10 19.15
C THR A 225 -7.77 13.37 18.10
N THR A 226 -8.40 14.08 17.18
CA THR A 226 -9.22 13.53 16.10
C THR A 226 -8.40 12.67 15.13
N GLY A 227 -7.18 13.08 14.79
CA GLY A 227 -6.29 12.30 13.92
C GLY A 227 -5.81 11.02 14.60
N ARG A 228 -5.52 11.07 15.91
CA ARG A 228 -5.20 9.86 16.69
C ARG A 228 -6.37 8.90 16.78
N ASP A 229 -7.60 9.40 16.89
CA ASP A 229 -8.81 8.57 16.88
C ASP A 229 -8.96 7.83 15.53
N LEU A 230 -8.85 8.55 14.41
CA LEU A 230 -8.85 7.95 13.07
C LEU A 230 -7.75 6.87 12.94
N LEU A 231 -6.53 7.17 13.41
CA LEU A 231 -5.42 6.23 13.37
C LEU A 231 -5.72 4.96 14.19
N GLN A 232 -6.34 5.07 15.36
CA GLN A 232 -6.75 3.93 16.18
C GLN A 232 -7.84 3.09 15.52
N ASN A 233 -8.73 3.72 14.75
CA ASN A 233 -9.77 3.03 13.98
C ASN A 233 -9.20 2.29 12.76
N LEU A 234 -8.14 2.82 12.13
CA LEU A 234 -7.40 2.14 11.06
C LEU A 234 -6.55 0.97 11.58
N LEU A 235 -5.92 1.13 12.75
CA LEU A 235 -5.01 0.17 13.37
C LEU A 235 -5.69 -0.82 14.34
N LYS A 236 -6.97 -1.14 14.16
CA LYS A 236 -7.60 -2.21 14.96
C LYS A 236 -6.99 -3.57 14.60
N CYS A 237 -6.53 -4.33 15.58
CA CYS A 237 -5.96 -5.66 15.35
C CYS A 237 -6.99 -6.62 14.73
N ASN A 238 -8.22 -6.63 15.25
CA ASN A 238 -9.31 -7.41 14.69
C ASN A 238 -9.76 -6.78 13.35
N PRO A 239 -9.65 -7.50 12.21
CA PRO A 239 -9.99 -6.96 10.89
C PRO A 239 -11.45 -6.51 10.75
N VAL A 240 -12.37 -7.13 11.50
CA VAL A 240 -13.81 -6.77 11.46
C VAL A 240 -14.09 -5.44 12.13
N GLN A 241 -13.21 -4.99 13.04
CA GLN A 241 -13.34 -3.72 13.75
C GLN A 241 -12.62 -2.57 13.05
N ARG A 242 -11.83 -2.84 11.98
CA ARG A 242 -11.14 -1.78 11.24
C ARG A 242 -12.16 -0.96 10.45
N ILE A 243 -12.02 0.36 10.54
CA ILE A 243 -12.82 1.30 9.77
C ILE A 243 -12.63 1.08 8.26
N SER A 244 -13.71 1.17 7.49
CA SER A 244 -13.64 1.14 6.03
C SER A 244 -13.09 2.44 5.45
N ALA A 245 -12.66 2.43 4.18
CA ALA A 245 -12.21 3.65 3.50
C ALA A 245 -13.32 4.70 3.38
N GLU A 246 -14.57 4.25 3.16
CA GLU A 246 -15.73 5.14 3.05
C GLU A 246 -16.03 5.84 4.37
N GLU A 247 -16.08 5.09 5.48
CA GLU A 247 -16.27 5.66 6.82
C GLU A 247 -15.09 6.55 7.23
N ALA A 248 -13.86 6.18 6.86
CA ALA A 248 -12.67 6.99 7.15
C ALA A 248 -12.72 8.35 6.46
N LEU A 249 -13.23 8.45 5.24
CA LEU A 249 -13.43 9.72 4.53
C LEU A 249 -14.51 10.60 5.17
N GLN A 250 -15.46 10.00 5.88
CA GLN A 250 -16.51 10.71 6.64
C GLN A 250 -16.06 11.08 8.07
N HIS A 251 -14.84 10.69 8.46
CA HIS A 251 -14.34 10.93 9.81
C HIS A 251 -14.15 12.43 10.08
N PRO A 252 -14.41 12.94 11.31
CA PRO A 252 -14.22 14.35 11.66
C PRO A 252 -12.80 14.89 11.46
N TYR A 253 -11.81 14.03 11.20
CA TYR A 253 -10.46 14.45 10.86
C TYR A 253 -10.40 15.19 9.51
N PHE A 254 -11.35 14.89 8.61
CA PHE A 254 -11.45 15.50 7.29
C PHE A 254 -12.59 16.52 7.16
N SER A 255 -13.27 16.90 8.26
CA SER A 255 -14.45 17.80 8.20
C SER A 255 -14.13 19.17 7.60
N ASP A 256 -12.93 19.68 7.85
CA ASP A 256 -12.49 21.01 7.41
C ASP A 256 -11.65 20.94 6.12
N PHE A 257 -11.59 19.77 5.48
CA PHE A 257 -10.84 19.57 4.26
C PHE A 257 -11.74 19.75 3.03
N CYS A 258 -11.39 20.73 2.18
CA CYS A 258 -11.91 20.81 0.83
C CYS A 258 -10.90 20.16 -0.12
N PRO A 259 -11.30 19.14 -0.91
CA PRO A 259 -10.47 18.68 -2.01
C PRO A 259 -10.15 19.86 -2.94
N PRO A 260 -8.89 20.03 -3.38
CA PRO A 260 -8.58 20.95 -4.46
C PRO A 260 -9.29 20.55 -5.76
#